data_AF-A0A854NGQ0-F1
#
_entry.id   AF-A0A854NGQ0-F1
#
_cell.length_a   1.000
_cell.length_b   1.000
_cell.length_c   1.000
_cell.angle_alpha   90.00
_cell.angle_beta   90.00
_cell.angle_gamma   90.00
#
_symmetry.space_group_name_H-M   'P 1'
#
loop_
_entity.id
_entity.type
_entity.pdbx_description
1 polymer ?
#
loop_
_entity_poly.entity_id
_entity_poly.type
_entity_poly.pdbx_seq_one_letter_code
_entity_poly.pdbx_strand_id
1 'polypeptide(L)'
;MGARAGILECMFDPYQPDYRIGDAERRQAMDDLGEHFAAGRLDLATYEQRLDVVTNATMMSELSELFDDLPANSAQAPSTTGTMAVYSAAEVSEAHRSGRNIRSGIMGLTSILCVMATSVTDEGLCMFLIPIVAILLYVLKVGPKQWYAPSTRQLEKQRMRQISAAHQNQLLALQASQNQQRAIAKAERKRKQAELNSIAMDLATDTLKRFRDKSR
;
A
#
# COMPACT_ATOMS: atom_id res chain seq x y z
N MET A 1 39.77 35.31 14.55
CA MET A 1 38.64 35.55 15.46
C MET A 1 37.58 36.31 14.67
N GLY A 2 36.35 35.78 14.55
CA GLY A 2 35.25 36.33 13.73
C GLY A 2 34.71 35.27 12.75
N ALA A 3 33.82 34.37 13.19
CA ALA A 3 32.34 34.48 13.11
C ALA A 3 31.83 34.23 11.67
N ARG A 4 31.45 32.98 11.33
CA ARG A 4 30.09 32.38 11.38
C ARG A 4 29.04 33.09 10.50
N ALA A 5 28.31 32.23 9.76
CA ALA A 5 26.96 32.37 9.22
C ALA A 5 26.84 32.75 7.73
N GLY A 6 25.99 31.98 7.02
CA GLY A 6 25.72 32.12 5.60
C GLY A 6 25.36 30.83 4.86
N ILE A 7 25.22 29.70 5.56
CA ILE A 7 24.43 28.55 5.08
C ILE A 7 22.98 29.05 5.09
N LEU A 8 22.34 29.14 3.92
CA LEU A 8 20.90 29.00 3.66
C LEU A 8 20.70 29.27 2.16
N GLU A 9 21.22 28.34 1.37
CA GLU A 9 20.75 28.09 0.02
C GLU A 9 19.35 27.49 0.21
N CYS A 10 18.32 28.34 0.27
CA CYS A 10 16.93 27.91 0.25
C CYS A 10 16.66 27.35 -1.14
N MET A 11 16.96 26.06 -1.28
CA MET A 11 16.38 25.19 -2.29
C MET A 11 14.86 25.15 -2.05
N PHE A 12 14.17 26.23 -2.44
CA PHE A 12 12.75 26.15 -2.78
C PHE A 12 12.72 25.32 -4.05
N ASP A 13 12.42 24.04 -3.90
CA ASP A 13 12.31 23.10 -5.03
C ASP A 13 11.16 23.59 -5.93
N PRO A 14 11.43 24.16 -7.12
CA PRO A 14 10.42 24.86 -7.92
C PRO A 14 9.50 23.89 -8.68
N TYR A 15 9.48 22.61 -8.27
CA TYR A 15 8.76 21.56 -8.95
C TYR A 15 7.91 20.74 -7.99
N GLN A 16 7.05 21.41 -7.23
CA GLN A 16 5.83 20.76 -6.77
C GLN A 16 4.87 20.74 -7.97
N PRO A 17 4.59 19.56 -8.59
CA PRO A 17 3.68 19.50 -9.72
C PRO A 17 2.32 20.00 -9.24
N ASP A 18 1.85 21.11 -9.80
CA ASP A 18 0.55 21.65 -9.42
C ASP A 18 -0.55 20.70 -9.88
N TYR A 19 -1.30 20.15 -8.93
CA TYR A 19 -2.35 19.19 -9.19
C TYR A 19 -3.63 19.57 -8.44
N ARG A 20 -4.76 19.15 -9.00
CA ARG A 20 -6.06 19.40 -8.40
C ARG A 20 -6.21 18.58 -7.11
N ILE A 21 -6.41 19.26 -5.98
CA ILE A 21 -6.57 18.62 -4.67
C ILE A 21 -8.01 18.10 -4.46
N GLY A 22 -8.14 17.06 -3.65
CA GLY A 22 -9.42 16.49 -3.24
C GLY A 22 -9.81 16.86 -1.80
N ASP A 23 -10.89 16.26 -1.32
CA ASP A 23 -11.40 16.51 0.05
C ASP A 23 -10.46 15.97 1.15
N ALA A 24 -9.62 14.99 0.82
CA ALA A 24 -8.67 14.40 1.75
C ALA A 24 -7.53 15.38 2.04
N GLU A 25 -6.94 15.94 0.99
CA GLU A 25 -5.88 16.95 1.07
C GLU A 25 -6.39 18.23 1.74
N ARG A 26 -7.63 18.64 1.42
CA ARG A 26 -8.29 19.77 2.07
C ARG A 26 -8.44 19.56 3.58
N ARG A 27 -8.95 18.40 3.99
CA ARG A 27 -9.13 18.07 5.42
C ARG A 27 -7.77 18.04 6.15
N GLN A 28 -6.75 17.49 5.49
CA GLN A 28 -5.41 17.43 6.04
C GLN A 28 -4.83 18.83 6.30
N ALA A 29 -4.99 19.77 5.36
CA ALA A 29 -4.56 21.14 5.58
C ALA A 29 -5.37 21.87 6.66
N MET A 30 -6.65 21.54 6.85
CA MET A 30 -7.43 22.06 7.97
C MET A 30 -6.87 21.59 9.32
N ASP A 31 -6.50 20.32 9.41
CA ASP A 31 -5.88 19.74 10.62
C ASP A 31 -4.54 20.43 10.91
N ASP A 32 -3.71 20.66 9.88
CA ASP A 32 -2.43 21.35 10.00
C ASP A 32 -2.60 22.81 10.46
N LEU A 33 -3.56 23.56 9.89
CA LEU A 33 -3.90 24.91 10.38
C LEU A 33 -4.35 24.90 11.84
N GLY A 34 -5.14 23.90 12.23
CA GLY A 34 -5.60 23.72 13.61
C GLY A 34 -4.46 23.50 14.60
N GLU A 35 -3.43 22.73 14.21
CA GLU A 35 -2.25 22.51 15.03
C GLU A 35 -1.42 23.80 15.21
N HIS A 36 -1.26 24.59 14.15
CA HIS A 36 -0.56 25.87 14.25
C HIS A 36 -1.33 26.91 15.07
N PHE A 37 -2.66 26.90 15.02
CA PHE A 37 -3.51 27.70 15.91
C PHE A 37 -3.39 27.25 17.37
N ALA A 38 -3.44 25.95 17.64
CA ALA A 38 -3.28 25.41 18.99
C ALA A 38 -1.87 25.70 19.58
N ALA A 39 -0.86 25.77 18.73
CA ALA A 39 0.49 26.20 19.09
C ALA A 39 0.62 27.71 19.37
N GLY A 40 -0.46 28.49 19.24
CA GLY A 40 -0.48 29.94 19.46
C GLY A 40 0.28 30.74 18.42
N ARG A 41 0.55 30.16 17.24
CA ARG A 41 1.31 30.80 16.16
C ARG A 41 0.43 31.55 15.17
N LEU A 42 -0.86 31.22 15.11
CA LEU A 42 -1.87 31.95 14.35
C LEU A 42 -2.83 32.62 15.33
N ASP A 43 -3.15 33.88 15.05
CA ASP A 43 -4.28 34.55 15.68
C ASP A 43 -5.60 34.03 15.11
N LEU A 44 -6.70 34.15 15.87
CA LEU A 44 -8.02 33.63 15.49
C LEU A 44 -8.50 34.20 14.15
N ALA A 45 -8.33 35.50 13.94
CA ALA A 45 -8.73 36.15 12.69
C ALA A 45 -7.94 35.61 11.47
N THR A 46 -6.64 35.34 11.65
CA THR A 46 -5.80 34.76 10.60
C THR A 46 -6.16 33.30 10.34
N TYR A 47 -6.47 32.54 11.38
CA TYR A 47 -6.92 31.16 11.27
C TYR A 47 -8.23 31.06 10.48
N GLU A 48 -9.25 31.85 10.80
CA GLU A 48 -10.53 31.84 10.09
C GLU A 48 -10.37 32.24 8.62
N GLN A 49 -9.54 33.25 8.34
CA GLN A 49 -9.25 33.66 6.97
C GLN A 49 -8.56 32.55 6.16
N ARG A 50 -7.54 31.88 6.72
CA ARG A 50 -6.85 30.78 6.02
C ARG A 50 -7.74 29.55 5.88
N LEU A 51 -8.60 29.28 6.86
CA LEU A 51 -9.54 28.17 6.80
C LEU A 51 -10.52 28.32 5.63
N ASP A 52 -11.01 29.53 5.36
CA ASP A 52 -11.90 29.80 4.22
C ASP A 52 -11.20 29.67 2.85
N VAL A 53 -9.89 29.93 2.80
CA VAL A 53 -9.12 29.67 1.58
C VAL A 53 -8.90 28.17 1.39
N VAL A 54 -8.58 27.43 2.47
CA VAL A 54 -8.42 25.96 2.41
C VAL A 54 -9.73 25.27 1.99
N THR A 55 -10.88 25.70 2.51
CA THR A 55 -12.19 25.11 2.15
C THR A 55 -12.49 25.22 0.65
N ASN A 56 -12.07 26.32 0.02
CA ASN A 56 -12.34 26.62 -1.38
C ASN A 56 -11.19 26.25 -2.33
N ALA A 57 -10.02 25.89 -1.79
CA ALA A 57 -8.85 25.52 -2.58
C ALA A 57 -9.14 24.31 -3.49
N THR A 58 -8.63 24.41 -4.71
CA THR A 58 -8.76 23.39 -5.76
C THR A 58 -7.42 22.90 -6.25
N MET A 59 -6.33 23.63 -6.00
CA MET A 59 -4.97 23.30 -6.42
C MET A 59 -4.02 23.15 -5.23
N MET A 60 -2.95 22.39 -5.42
CA MET A 60 -1.92 22.16 -4.39
C MET A 60 -1.06 23.41 -4.16
N SER A 61 -0.85 24.20 -5.22
CA SER A 61 -0.14 25.49 -5.14
C SER A 61 -0.81 26.47 -4.16
N GLU A 62 -2.14 26.61 -4.24
CA GLU A 62 -2.96 27.44 -3.34
C GLU A 62 -2.80 27.03 -1.88
N LEU A 63 -2.62 25.73 -1.63
CA LEU A 63 -2.42 25.20 -0.28
C LEU A 63 -1.01 25.51 0.21
N SER A 64 0.01 25.25 -0.61
CA SER A 64 1.41 25.47 -0.26
C SER A 64 1.72 26.93 0.10
N GLU A 65 1.11 27.90 -0.59
CA GLU A 65 1.29 29.33 -0.33
C GLU A 65 0.77 29.74 1.06
N LEU A 66 -0.29 29.10 1.56
CA LEU A 66 -0.86 29.38 2.88
C LEU A 66 0.03 28.92 4.05
N PHE A 67 1.02 28.07 3.80
CA PHE A 67 1.92 27.51 4.82
C PHE A 67 3.38 27.94 4.66
N ASP A 68 3.73 28.79 3.68
CA ASP A 68 5.12 29.17 3.40
C ASP A 68 5.76 29.98 4.55
N ASP A 69 4.94 30.70 5.32
CA ASP A 69 5.37 31.47 6.49
C ASP A 69 5.41 30.63 7.78
N LEU A 70 4.94 29.39 7.73
CA LEU A 70 4.82 28.49 8.88
C LEU A 70 5.95 27.45 8.84
N PRO A 71 6.56 27.11 10.00
CA PRO A 71 7.57 26.07 10.03
C PRO A 71 6.94 24.75 9.60
N ALA A 72 7.55 24.08 8.62
CA ALA A 72 7.07 22.80 8.09
C ALA A 72 6.79 21.81 9.22
N ASN A 73 5.54 21.34 9.30
CA ASN A 73 5.19 20.34 10.28
C ASN A 73 5.86 19.03 9.86
N SER A 74 6.79 18.54 10.69
CA SER A 74 7.65 17.36 10.38
C SER A 74 6.89 16.04 10.17
N ALA A 75 5.56 16.06 10.19
CA ALA A 75 4.69 14.95 9.78
C ALA A 75 4.53 14.81 8.26
N GLN A 76 4.86 15.85 7.46
CA GLN A 76 4.85 15.82 6.00
C GLN A 76 6.20 16.23 5.42
N ALA A 77 7.03 15.24 5.09
CA ALA A 77 7.79 15.35 3.85
C ALA A 77 6.82 15.04 2.69
N PRO A 78 6.83 15.78 1.57
CA PRO A 78 5.92 15.54 0.46
C PRO A 78 6.21 14.15 -0.13
N SER A 79 5.31 13.20 0.10
CA SER A 79 5.24 11.97 -0.65
C SER A 79 4.74 12.29 -2.05
N THR A 80 5.65 12.77 -2.90
CA THR A 80 5.45 12.87 -4.35
C THR A 80 5.35 11.47 -4.93
N THR A 81 4.16 10.87 -4.92
CA THR A 81 3.82 9.82 -5.88
C THR A 81 2.31 9.77 -6.07
N GLY A 82 1.86 10.39 -7.15
CA GLY A 82 0.65 9.95 -7.82
C GLY A 82 0.86 8.51 -8.26
N THR A 83 0.27 7.58 -7.51
CA THR A 83 -0.03 6.25 -7.99
C THR A 83 -1.38 5.94 -7.41
N MET A 84 -2.36 5.72 -8.30
CA MET A 84 -3.57 4.98 -8.00
C MET A 84 -3.15 3.79 -7.14
N ALA A 85 -3.31 3.91 -5.83
CA ALA A 85 -2.98 2.86 -4.90
C ALA A 85 -3.99 1.75 -5.19
N VAL A 86 -3.59 0.84 -6.07
CA VAL A 86 -4.14 -0.51 -6.12
C VAL A 86 -3.88 -1.03 -4.72
N TYR A 87 -4.86 -0.82 -3.83
CA TYR A 87 -4.83 -1.28 -2.45
C TYR A 87 -4.43 -2.75 -2.51
N SER A 88 -3.22 -3.04 -2.04
CA SER A 88 -2.74 -4.41 -2.07
C SER A 88 -3.67 -5.22 -1.17
N ALA A 89 -4.01 -6.45 -1.55
CA ALA A 89 -4.87 -7.32 -0.72
C ALA A 89 -4.32 -7.47 0.72
N ALA A 90 -3.02 -7.20 0.92
CA ALA A 90 -2.38 -7.09 2.22
C ALA A 90 -2.87 -5.87 3.03
N GLU A 91 -2.92 -4.67 2.46
CA GLU A 91 -3.42 -3.45 3.14
C GLU A 91 -4.91 -3.53 3.46
N VAL A 92 -5.72 -4.14 2.57
CA VAL A 92 -7.15 -4.40 2.85
C VAL A 92 -7.29 -5.41 4.00
N SER A 93 -6.43 -6.43 4.07
CA SER A 93 -6.44 -7.40 5.17
C SER A 93 -5.95 -6.81 6.51
N GLU A 94 -5.04 -5.83 6.46
CA GLU A 94 -4.56 -5.08 7.62
C GLU A 94 -5.69 -4.19 8.19
N ALA A 95 -6.44 -3.51 7.31
CA ALA A 95 -7.64 -2.74 7.67
C ALA A 95 -8.76 -3.61 8.27
N HIS A 96 -8.95 -4.84 7.80
CA HIS A 96 -9.89 -5.77 8.41
C HIS A 96 -9.41 -6.29 9.78
N ARG A 97 -8.09 -6.46 9.98
CA ARG A 97 -7.52 -6.88 11.26
C ARG A 97 -7.64 -5.80 12.34
N SER A 98 -7.48 -4.53 11.98
CA SER A 98 -7.67 -3.41 12.92
C SER A 98 -9.13 -3.29 13.38
N GLY A 99 -10.09 -3.57 12.49
CA GLY A 99 -11.52 -3.57 12.81
C GLY A 99 -11.94 -4.58 13.88
N ARG A 100 -11.19 -5.67 14.08
CA ARG A 100 -11.49 -6.67 15.12
C ARG A 100 -11.21 -6.15 16.53
N ASN A 101 -10.16 -5.37 16.72
CA ASN A 101 -9.79 -4.81 18.02
C ASN A 101 -10.75 -3.69 18.44
N ILE A 102 -11.25 -2.90 17.47
CA ILE A 102 -12.27 -1.85 17.71
C ILE A 102 -13.58 -2.46 18.24
N ARG A 103 -14.04 -3.58 17.66
CA ARG A 103 -15.28 -4.26 18.09
C ARG A 103 -15.17 -4.82 19.51
N SER A 104 -14.02 -5.38 19.90
CA SER A 104 -13.80 -5.81 21.29
C SER A 104 -13.75 -4.63 22.25
N GLY A 105 -13.24 -3.47 21.82
CA GLY A 105 -13.23 -2.24 22.61
C GLY A 105 -14.65 -1.74 22.87
N ILE A 106 -15.48 -1.67 21.83
CA ILE A 106 -16.89 -1.29 21.94
C ILE A 106 -17.64 -2.25 22.88
N MET A 107 -17.49 -3.56 22.68
CA MET A 107 -18.11 -4.57 23.56
C MET A 107 -17.73 -4.36 25.02
N GLY A 108 -16.43 -4.19 25.32
CA GLY A 108 -15.95 -3.95 26.68
C GLY A 108 -16.49 -2.66 27.31
N LEU A 109 -16.52 -1.57 26.54
CA LEU A 109 -17.08 -0.29 27.00
C LEU A 109 -18.60 -0.39 27.24
N THR A 110 -19.34 -1.04 26.34
CA THR A 110 -20.78 -1.22 26.48
C THR A 110 -21.16 -2.10 27.67
N SER A 111 -20.38 -3.16 27.99
CA SER A 111 -20.62 -3.97 29.18
C SER A 111 -20.40 -3.17 30.47
N ILE A 112 -19.36 -2.33 30.52
CA ILE A 112 -19.09 -1.49 31.69
C ILE A 112 -20.18 -0.44 31.87
N LEU A 113 -20.60 0.20 30.78
CA LEU A 113 -21.70 1.18 30.79
C LEU A 113 -23.01 0.56 31.29
N CYS A 114 -23.31 -0.68 30.90
CA CYS A 114 -24.49 -1.41 31.35
C CYS A 114 -24.44 -1.69 32.87
N VAL A 115 -23.29 -2.11 33.40
CA VAL A 115 -23.10 -2.36 34.84
C VAL A 115 -23.15 -1.07 35.66
N MET A 116 -22.62 0.04 35.12
CA MET A 116 -22.74 1.36 35.71
C MET A 116 -24.20 1.81 35.80
N ALA A 117 -24.98 1.61 34.74
CA ALA A 117 -26.38 2.04 34.68
C ALA A 117 -27.31 1.27 35.64
N THR A 118 -26.97 0.02 35.99
CA THR A 118 -27.76 -0.80 36.93
C THR A 118 -27.34 -0.64 38.39
N SER A 119 -26.19 -0.02 38.65
CA SER A 119 -25.67 0.19 40.01
C SER A 119 -26.20 1.50 40.60
N VAL A 120 -26.95 1.42 41.69
CA VAL A 120 -27.71 2.54 42.31
C VAL A 120 -26.82 3.46 43.20
N THR A 121 -25.50 3.39 43.06
CA THR A 121 -24.56 4.09 43.97
C THR A 121 -23.87 5.27 43.29
N ASP A 122 -24.14 6.48 43.77
CA ASP A 122 -23.59 7.75 43.27
C ASP A 122 -22.05 7.86 43.33
N GLU A 123 -21.38 7.06 44.17
CA GLU A 123 -19.93 7.18 44.42
C GLU A 123 -19.05 6.22 43.57
N GLY A 124 -19.64 5.42 42.68
CA GLY A 124 -18.95 4.33 41.98
C GLY A 124 -18.08 4.72 40.78
N LEU A 125 -18.19 5.96 40.28
CA LEU A 125 -17.68 6.36 38.95
C LEU A 125 -16.17 6.14 38.77
N CYS A 126 -15.39 6.34 39.83
CA CYS A 126 -13.94 6.17 39.83
C CYS A 126 -13.51 4.69 39.67
N MET A 127 -14.29 3.73 40.18
CA MET A 127 -13.97 2.30 40.09
C MET A 127 -14.07 1.79 38.65
N PHE A 128 -14.98 2.37 37.85
CA PHE A 128 -15.20 1.99 36.46
C PHE A 128 -14.32 2.76 35.47
N LEU A 129 -13.73 3.89 35.87
CA LEU A 129 -12.72 4.59 35.07
C LEU A 129 -11.48 3.72 34.81
N ILE A 130 -11.04 2.95 35.81
CA ILE A 130 -9.86 2.07 35.69
C ILE A 130 -10.02 1.03 34.57
N PRO A 131 -11.10 0.22 34.51
CA PRO A 131 -11.29 -0.74 33.42
C PRO A 131 -11.60 -0.05 32.07
N ILE A 132 -12.27 1.11 32.06
CA ILE A 132 -12.50 1.89 30.84
C ILE A 132 -11.16 2.33 30.21
N VAL A 133 -10.27 2.92 31.01
CA VAL A 133 -8.95 3.35 30.56
C VAL A 133 -8.08 2.16 30.16
N ALA A 134 -8.14 1.05 30.90
CA ALA A 134 -7.43 -0.18 30.55
C ALA A 134 -7.89 -0.74 29.19
N ILE A 135 -9.19 -0.72 28.89
CA ILE A 135 -9.74 -1.16 27.59
C ILE A 135 -9.32 -0.20 26.47
N LEU A 136 -9.37 1.11 26.69
CA LEU A 136 -8.92 2.11 25.72
C LEU A 136 -7.43 1.93 25.35
N LEU A 137 -6.56 1.74 26.35
CA LEU A 137 -5.13 1.57 26.12
C LEU A 137 -4.79 0.20 25.53
N TYR A 138 -5.42 -0.87 26.01
CA TYR A 138 -5.03 -2.24 25.67
C TYR A 138 -5.72 -2.75 24.40
N VAL A 139 -7.01 -2.48 24.25
CA VAL A 139 -7.84 -3.00 23.15
C VAL A 139 -7.91 -2.01 22.00
N LEU A 140 -8.14 -0.73 22.32
CA LEU A 140 -8.16 0.33 21.30
C LEU A 140 -6.76 0.80 20.91
N LYS A 141 -5.71 0.35 21.63
CA LYS A 141 -4.29 0.52 21.30
C LYS A 141 -3.94 1.98 21.04
N VAL A 142 -4.54 2.88 21.82
CA VAL A 142 -4.36 4.34 21.76
C VAL A 142 -2.99 4.68 22.35
N GLY A 143 -1.97 4.68 21.51
CA GLY A 143 -0.60 5.04 21.86
C GLY A 143 0.14 5.57 20.62
N PRO A 144 1.20 6.38 20.81
CA PRO A 144 1.92 7.00 19.70
C PRO A 144 2.48 5.92 18.75
N LYS A 145 2.32 6.12 17.43
CA LYS A 145 2.60 5.12 16.38
C LYS A 145 4.02 4.51 16.46
N GLN A 146 4.97 5.25 17.06
CA GLN A 146 6.34 4.79 17.34
C GLN A 146 6.43 3.56 18.27
N TRP A 147 5.47 3.35 19.18
CA TRP A 147 5.47 2.20 20.09
C TRP A 147 5.16 0.88 19.40
N TYR A 148 4.66 0.93 18.16
CA TYR A 148 4.32 -0.23 17.36
C TYR A 148 5.13 -0.32 16.07
N ALA A 149 6.18 0.50 15.93
CA ALA A 149 7.08 0.43 14.80
C ALA A 149 7.69 -0.99 14.72
N PRO A 150 7.41 -1.75 13.66
CA PRO A 150 7.92 -3.11 13.52
C PRO A 150 9.44 -3.08 13.40
N SER A 151 10.11 -4.00 14.12
CA SER A 151 11.57 -4.10 14.09
C SER A 151 12.08 -4.33 12.65
N THR A 152 13.20 -3.70 12.28
CA THR A 152 13.78 -3.78 10.92
C THR A 152 13.97 -5.22 10.43
N ARG A 153 14.30 -6.15 11.34
CA ARG A 153 14.42 -7.59 11.06
C ARG A 153 13.11 -8.26 10.63
N GLN A 154 11.96 -7.79 11.12
CA GLN A 154 10.65 -8.29 10.70
C GLN A 154 10.30 -7.83 9.29
N LEU A 155 10.69 -6.60 8.94
CA LEU A 155 10.54 -6.05 7.59
C LEU A 155 11.37 -6.84 6.56
N GLU A 156 12.61 -7.20 6.91
CA GLU A 156 13.45 -8.04 6.04
C GLU A 156 12.82 -9.40 5.78
N LYS A 157 12.31 -10.07 6.83
CA LYS A 157 11.67 -11.38 6.68
C LYS A 157 10.39 -11.31 5.84
N GLN A 158 9.63 -10.22 5.94
CA GLN A 158 8.47 -9.97 5.08
C GLN A 158 8.86 -9.69 3.63
N ARG A 159 9.88 -8.85 3.39
CA ARG A 159 10.44 -8.62 2.05
C ARG A 159 10.93 -9.91 1.42
N MET A 160 11.62 -10.75 2.21
CA MET A 160 12.11 -12.06 1.75
C MET A 160 10.96 -12.94 1.24
N ARG A 161 9.84 -13.00 1.98
CA ARG A 161 8.65 -13.78 1.57
C ARG A 161 8.01 -13.23 0.29
N GLN A 162 7.94 -11.91 0.15
CA GLN A 162 7.41 -11.28 -1.05
C GLN A 162 8.30 -11.58 -2.27
N ILE A 163 9.63 -11.53 -2.11
CA ILE A 163 10.59 -11.89 -3.16
C ILE A 163 10.50 -13.39 -3.51
N SER A 164 10.42 -14.28 -2.51
CA SER A 164 10.30 -15.72 -2.74
C SER A 164 8.99 -16.09 -3.46
N ALA A 165 7.87 -15.47 -3.10
CA ALA A 165 6.59 -15.70 -3.76
C ALA A 165 6.60 -15.21 -5.22
N ALA A 166 7.20 -14.04 -5.48
CA ALA A 166 7.39 -13.53 -6.83
C ALA A 166 8.28 -14.46 -7.66
N HIS A 167 9.35 -14.99 -7.07
CA HIS A 167 10.27 -15.90 -7.74
C HIS A 167 9.63 -17.26 -8.08
N GLN A 168 8.80 -17.79 -7.18
CA GLN A 168 8.08 -19.05 -7.40
C GLN A 168 7.16 -18.96 -8.63
N ASN A 169 6.47 -17.83 -8.82
CA ASN A 169 5.64 -17.61 -10.00
C ASN A 169 6.47 -17.52 -11.30
N GLN A 170 7.65 -16.90 -11.25
CA GLN A 170 8.55 -16.82 -12.40
C GLN A 170 9.03 -18.21 -12.85
N LEU A 171 9.38 -19.09 -11.90
CA LEU A 171 9.84 -20.44 -12.22
C LEU A 171 8.75 -21.27 -12.90
N LEU A 172 7.51 -21.16 -12.44
CA LEU A 172 6.38 -21.85 -13.06
C LEU A 172 6.14 -21.37 -14.50
N ALA A 173 6.26 -20.06 -14.75
CA ALA A 173 6.14 -19.49 -16.09
C ALA A 173 7.25 -20.00 -17.03
N LEU A 174 8.48 -20.08 -16.54
CA LEU A 174 9.61 -20.64 -17.28
C LEU A 174 9.44 -22.14 -17.53
N GLN A 175 8.96 -22.90 -16.55
CA GLN A 175 8.74 -24.32 -16.70
C GLN A 175 7.61 -24.61 -17.71
N ALA A 176 6.55 -23.81 -17.69
CA ALA A 176 5.46 -23.89 -18.66
C ALA A 176 5.96 -23.65 -20.09
N SER A 177 6.80 -22.62 -20.30
CA SER A 177 7.36 -22.33 -21.63
C SER A 177 8.28 -23.45 -22.12
N GLN A 178 9.11 -24.03 -21.24
CA GLN A 178 9.97 -25.18 -21.59
C GLN A 178 9.15 -26.41 -21.96
N ASN A 179 8.09 -26.72 -21.20
CA ASN A 179 7.21 -27.84 -21.49
C ASN A 179 6.53 -27.69 -22.85
N GLN A 180 6.12 -26.46 -23.21
CA GLN A 180 5.55 -26.16 -24.53
C GLN A 180 6.56 -26.38 -25.66
N GLN A 181 7.79 -25.87 -25.53
CA GLN A 181 8.84 -26.07 -26.55
C GLN A 181 9.13 -27.57 -26.77
N ARG A 182 9.20 -28.35 -25.69
CA ARG A 182 9.40 -29.81 -25.76
C ARG A 182 8.23 -30.52 -26.43
N ALA A 183 6.99 -30.08 -26.20
CA ALA A 183 5.81 -30.64 -26.85
C ALA A 183 5.84 -30.38 -28.36
N ILE A 184 6.18 -29.14 -28.77
CA ILE A 184 6.30 -28.75 -30.19
C ILE A 184 7.40 -29.55 -30.88
N ALA A 185 8.60 -29.62 -30.30
CA ALA A 185 9.71 -30.38 -30.88
C ALA A 185 9.38 -31.88 -31.04
N LYS A 186 8.62 -32.47 -30.10
CA LYS A 186 8.15 -33.86 -30.21
C LYS A 186 7.11 -34.01 -31.33
N ALA A 187 6.20 -33.05 -31.48
CA ALA A 187 5.21 -33.05 -32.55
C ALA A 187 5.88 -32.94 -33.92
N GLU A 188 6.87 -32.07 -34.07
CA GLU A 188 7.67 -31.96 -35.30
C GLU A 188 8.40 -33.25 -35.63
N ARG A 189 9.07 -33.88 -34.65
CA ARG A 189 9.75 -35.17 -34.86
C ARG A 189 8.79 -36.24 -35.34
N LYS A 190 7.59 -36.31 -34.76
CA LYS A 190 6.55 -37.26 -35.20
C LYS A 190 6.06 -36.96 -36.62
N ARG A 191 5.91 -35.68 -36.98
CA ARG A 191 5.55 -35.28 -38.36
C ARG A 191 6.64 -35.69 -39.35
N LYS A 192 7.90 -35.37 -39.06
CA LYS A 192 9.06 -35.78 -39.87
C LYS A 192 9.13 -37.30 -40.01
N GLN A 193 8.88 -38.05 -38.94
CA GLN A 193 8.83 -39.51 -38.99
C GLN A 193 7.68 -40.03 -39.87
N ALA A 194 6.49 -39.44 -39.78
CA ALA A 194 5.36 -39.82 -40.62
C ALA A 194 5.65 -39.55 -42.11
N GLU A 195 6.25 -38.40 -42.43
CA GLU A 195 6.69 -38.05 -43.79
C GLU A 195 7.74 -39.04 -44.30
N LEU A 196 8.77 -39.34 -43.50
CA LEU A 196 9.80 -40.32 -43.88
C LEU A 196 9.21 -41.72 -44.05
N ASN A 197 8.27 -42.12 -43.21
CA ASN A 197 7.60 -43.42 -43.31
C ASN A 197 6.74 -43.51 -44.58
N SER A 198 5.97 -42.46 -44.91
CA SER A 198 5.20 -42.43 -46.16
C SER A 198 6.12 -42.45 -47.39
N ILE A 199 7.23 -41.69 -47.37
CA ILE A 199 8.24 -41.68 -48.44
C ILE A 199 8.87 -43.08 -48.60
N ALA A 200 9.21 -43.74 -47.50
CA ALA A 200 9.77 -45.08 -47.53
C ALA A 200 8.80 -46.10 -48.13
N MET A 201 7.51 -46.00 -47.81
CA MET A 201 6.47 -46.84 -48.40
C MET A 201 6.28 -46.59 -49.89
N ASP A 202 6.26 -45.34 -50.33
CA ASP A 202 6.17 -45.02 -51.76
C ASP A 202 7.37 -45.54 -52.54
N LEU A 203 8.59 -45.38 -52.02
CA LEU A 203 9.81 -45.95 -52.62
C LEU A 203 9.79 -47.48 -52.65
N ALA A 204 9.34 -48.14 -51.58
CA ALA A 204 9.18 -49.59 -51.55
C ALA A 204 8.15 -50.08 -52.59
N THR A 205 7.05 -49.34 -52.75
CA THR A 205 6.00 -49.67 -53.72
C THR A 205 6.46 -49.42 -55.15
N ASP A 206 7.19 -48.33 -55.39
CA ASP A 206 7.75 -47.96 -56.68
C ASP A 206 8.79 -48.98 -57.16
N THR A 207 9.71 -49.36 -56.26
CA THR A 207 10.70 -50.41 -56.56
C THR A 207 10.05 -51.76 -56.88
N LEU A 208 9.03 -52.17 -56.12
CA LEU A 208 8.25 -53.39 -56.40
C LEU A 208 7.54 -53.33 -57.75
N LYS A 209 6.96 -52.18 -58.13
CA LYS A 209 6.35 -51.99 -59.45
C LYS A 209 7.40 -52.10 -60.56
N ARG A 210 8.56 -51.47 -60.38
CA ARG A 210 9.67 -51.48 -61.35
C ARG A 210 10.20 -52.89 -61.61
N PHE A 211 10.36 -53.70 -60.57
CA PHE A 211 10.79 -55.10 -60.72
C PHE A 211 9.73 -55.96 -61.43
N ARG A 212 8.45 -55.72 -61.17
CA ARG A 212 7.35 -56.43 -61.83
C ARG A 212 7.24 -56.11 -63.31
N ASP A 213 7.33 -54.83 -63.68
CA ASP A 213 7.27 -54.41 -65.08
C ASP A 213 8.46 -54.92 -65.90
N LYS A 214 9.65 -55.03 -65.30
CA LYS A 214 10.84 -55.57 -65.99
C LYS A 214 10.78 -57.09 -66.22
N SER A 215 9.90 -57.81 -65.53
CA SER A 215 9.73 -59.26 -65.65
C SER A 215 8.67 -59.70 -66.67
N ARG A 216 8.04 -58.74 -67.36
CA ARG A 216 7.02 -58.97 -68.39
C ARG A 216 7.54 -58.52 -69.75
#